data_AF-A0A962VB26-F1
#
_entry.id   AF-A0A962VB26-F1
#
_cell.length_a   1.000
_cell.length_b   1.000
_cell.length_c   1.000
_cell.angle_alpha   90.00
_cell.angle_beta   90.00
_cell.angle_gamma   90.00
#
_symmetry.space_group_name_H-M   'P 1'
#
loop_
_entity.id
_entity.type
_entity.pdbx_description
1 polymer ?
#
loop_
_entity_poly.entity_id
_entity_poly.type
_entity_poly.pdbx_seq_one_letter_code
_entity_poly.pdbx_strand_id
1 'polypeptide(L)'
;MILLNLKAPFQFGFPSNRDRVQNSTRDSFATFGPPHILSLVTEAATRALKAVRRQKFNYHRRERPEVLGAMLSLVANGKGDVLGKQASATVEEILQELKKTGLLDFIHAHNKRQNQMNRKKPGRNPVHCPENDDKAFTWFQKNYLLPMAFPEGSPMHPAYGAGHATVAGACITMLKSFFQMFECKNNWANPLTLHDIGINTIWVASKNGKALQPDPFNRPARCLTLQGELNKLAANISIGRNMAGVHYYTDYYDSIRMGERIAVGILQEQMLTYPESVSVSFNSFDQDQMTLSTGGKGAQVDVQIVSADGNIVSLPDWWNRHGSMQPAT
;
A
#
# COMPACT_ATOMS: atom_id res chain seq x y z
N MET A 1 -1.09 -8.08 -16.56
CA MET A 1 -1.74 -7.96 -17.89
C MET A 1 -1.14 -6.86 -18.75
N ILE A 2 -1.23 -5.57 -18.38
CA ILE A 2 -0.69 -4.45 -19.19
C ILE A 2 0.78 -4.68 -19.58
N LEU A 3 1.64 -5.04 -18.62
CA LEU A 3 3.05 -5.31 -18.88
C LEU A 3 3.29 -6.45 -19.88
N LEU A 4 2.47 -7.51 -19.85
CA LEU A 4 2.58 -8.61 -20.80
C LEU A 4 2.17 -8.17 -22.22
N ASN A 5 1.10 -7.37 -22.33
CA ASN A 5 0.66 -6.84 -23.62
C ASN A 5 1.69 -5.89 -24.25
N LEU A 6 2.34 -5.07 -23.42
CA LEU A 6 3.44 -4.20 -23.82
C LEU A 6 4.75 -4.94 -24.08
N LYS A 7 4.79 -6.27 -23.87
CA LYS A 7 6.01 -7.08 -23.96
C LYS A 7 7.14 -6.52 -23.10
N ALA A 8 6.79 -5.99 -21.92
CA ALA A 8 7.77 -5.51 -20.96
C ALA A 8 8.74 -6.67 -20.63
N PRO A 9 10.06 -6.43 -20.65
CA PRO A 9 11.02 -7.51 -20.52
C PRO A 9 10.95 -8.18 -19.15
N PHE A 10 11.14 -9.49 -19.12
CA PHE A 10 11.35 -10.23 -17.87
C PHE A 10 12.78 -10.10 -17.36
N GLN A 11 13.02 -10.43 -16.10
CA GLN A 11 14.32 -10.37 -15.44
C GLN A 11 15.46 -10.96 -16.29
N PHE A 12 16.60 -10.27 -16.32
CA PHE A 12 17.79 -10.70 -17.04
C PHE A 12 18.34 -12.04 -16.52
N GLY A 13 18.22 -12.30 -15.21
CA GLY A 13 18.74 -13.52 -14.61
C GLY A 13 17.89 -14.78 -14.88
N PHE A 14 16.75 -14.67 -15.57
CA PHE A 14 15.96 -15.83 -16.01
C PHE A 14 16.64 -16.57 -17.16
N PRO A 15 16.57 -17.92 -17.23
CA PRO A 15 17.53 -18.64 -18.06
C PRO A 15 17.33 -18.44 -19.56
N SER A 16 16.14 -18.06 -20.02
CA SER A 16 15.87 -17.73 -21.44
C SER A 16 16.28 -16.30 -21.83
N ASN A 17 16.60 -15.43 -20.86
CA ASN A 17 16.96 -14.02 -21.08
C ASN A 17 18.45 -13.71 -20.81
N ARG A 18 19.24 -14.70 -20.37
CA ARG A 18 20.60 -14.52 -19.85
C ARG A 18 21.59 -13.88 -20.82
N ASP A 19 21.46 -14.15 -22.12
CA ASP A 19 22.47 -13.73 -23.08
C ASP A 19 21.93 -12.77 -24.16
N ARG A 20 20.61 -12.52 -24.21
CA ARG A 20 19.93 -11.81 -25.34
C ARG A 20 20.50 -12.20 -26.72
N VAL A 21 21.04 -13.42 -26.85
CA VAL A 21 21.68 -13.85 -28.09
C VAL A 21 20.57 -14.09 -29.10
N GLN A 22 20.78 -13.56 -30.30
CA GLN A 22 19.82 -13.53 -31.40
C GLN A 22 19.39 -14.93 -31.93
N ASN A 23 19.79 -16.02 -31.27
CA ASN A 23 19.55 -17.43 -31.62
C ASN A 23 19.32 -18.32 -30.39
N SER A 24 18.59 -17.86 -29.36
CA SER A 24 18.18 -18.75 -28.26
C SER A 24 17.23 -19.84 -28.79
N THR A 25 17.56 -21.11 -28.58
CA THR A 25 16.67 -22.25 -28.88
C THR A 25 15.63 -22.51 -27.79
N ARG A 26 15.55 -21.64 -26.78
CA ARG A 26 14.72 -21.79 -25.59
C ARG A 26 13.83 -20.56 -25.39
N ASP A 27 12.57 -20.80 -25.03
CA ASP A 27 11.61 -19.77 -24.69
C ASP A 27 10.97 -20.02 -23.31
N SER A 28 10.46 -18.95 -22.69
CA SER A 28 9.84 -18.98 -21.37
C SER A 28 8.31 -19.02 -21.45
N PHE A 29 7.70 -19.98 -20.75
CA PHE A 29 6.23 -20.06 -20.67
C PHE A 29 5.78 -20.52 -19.28
N ALA A 30 5.70 -21.84 -19.06
CA ALA A 30 5.22 -22.41 -17.79
C ALA A 30 6.10 -21.97 -16.61
N THR A 31 7.43 -21.99 -16.79
CA THR A 31 8.40 -21.36 -15.89
C THR A 31 9.00 -20.13 -16.57
N PHE A 32 9.29 -19.12 -15.74
CA PHE A 32 9.90 -17.84 -16.15
C PHE A 32 9.15 -17.07 -17.27
N GLY A 33 7.90 -17.42 -17.57
CA GLY A 33 7.07 -16.79 -18.60
C GLY A 33 5.69 -16.33 -18.09
N PRO A 34 4.76 -15.96 -19.00
CA PRO A 34 3.50 -15.32 -18.61
C PRO A 34 2.60 -16.12 -17.64
N PRO A 35 2.35 -17.44 -17.83
CA PRO A 35 1.59 -18.23 -16.85
C PRO A 35 2.18 -18.21 -15.44
N HIS A 36 3.51 -18.20 -15.33
CA HIS A 36 4.21 -18.20 -14.04
C HIS A 36 3.88 -16.94 -13.23
N ILE A 37 4.08 -15.75 -13.81
CA ILE A 37 3.81 -14.49 -13.10
C ILE A 37 2.32 -14.27 -12.82
N LEU A 38 1.44 -14.72 -13.72
CA LEU A 38 0.00 -14.60 -13.51
C LEU A 38 -0.49 -15.43 -12.32
N SER A 39 0.12 -16.59 -12.07
CA SER A 39 -0.16 -17.40 -10.89
C SER A 39 0.51 -16.82 -9.66
N LEU A 40 1.82 -16.57 -9.74
CA LEU A 40 2.66 -16.13 -8.62
C LEU A 40 2.17 -14.84 -7.95
N VAL A 41 1.73 -13.85 -8.76
CA VAL A 41 1.21 -12.58 -8.22
C VAL A 41 -0.05 -12.77 -7.39
N THR A 42 -0.89 -13.76 -7.74
CA THR A 42 -2.14 -14.04 -7.01
C THR A 42 -1.94 -14.93 -5.79
N GLU A 43 -1.00 -15.87 -5.86
CA GLU A 43 -0.69 -16.79 -4.76
C GLU A 43 -0.19 -16.07 -3.50
N ALA A 44 0.55 -14.97 -3.68
CA ALA A 44 1.09 -14.17 -2.59
C ALA A 44 -0.01 -13.51 -1.73
N ALA A 45 -1.17 -13.20 -2.32
CA ALA A 45 -2.22 -12.43 -1.67
C ALA A 45 -2.79 -13.12 -0.41
N THR A 46 -3.04 -14.43 -0.47
CA THR A 46 -3.64 -15.14 0.67
C THR A 46 -2.65 -15.33 1.82
N ARG A 47 -1.36 -15.51 1.54
CA ARG A 47 -0.30 -15.57 2.56
C ARG A 47 -0.15 -14.21 3.25
N ALA A 48 -0.13 -13.13 2.48
CA ALA A 48 -0.14 -11.76 2.98
C ALA A 48 -1.36 -11.49 3.90
N LEU A 49 -2.55 -11.91 3.48
CA LEU A 49 -3.78 -11.74 4.27
C LEU A 49 -3.75 -12.53 5.60
N LYS A 50 -3.18 -13.72 5.63
CA LYS A 50 -3.02 -14.49 6.88
C LYS A 50 -2.10 -13.77 7.87
N ALA A 51 -0.97 -13.25 7.39
CA ALA A 51 -0.02 -12.50 8.21
C ALA A 51 -0.66 -11.24 8.83
N VAL A 52 -1.29 -10.40 8.00
CA VAL A 52 -1.94 -9.16 8.48
C VAL A 52 -3.16 -9.43 9.36
N ARG A 53 -3.91 -10.52 9.15
CA ARG A 53 -5.01 -10.91 10.04
C ARG A 53 -4.51 -11.21 11.46
N ARG A 54 -3.36 -11.86 11.58
CA ARG A 54 -2.72 -12.09 12.89
C ARG A 54 -2.34 -10.76 13.56
N GLN A 55 -1.76 -9.82 12.82
CA GLN A 55 -1.46 -8.47 13.33
C GLN A 55 -2.71 -7.73 13.81
N LYS A 56 -3.80 -7.82 13.04
CA LYS A 56 -5.08 -7.19 13.38
C LYS A 56 -5.68 -7.74 14.68
N PHE A 57 -5.88 -9.05 14.76
CA PHE A 57 -6.69 -9.64 15.84
C PHE A 57 -5.88 -10.08 17.05
N ASN A 58 -4.72 -10.70 16.84
CA ASN A 58 -3.96 -11.32 17.92
C ASN A 58 -3.07 -10.31 18.64
N TYR A 59 -2.51 -9.34 17.92
CA TYR A 59 -1.55 -8.40 18.49
C TYR A 59 -2.18 -7.03 18.76
N HIS A 60 -2.44 -6.23 17.72
CA HIS A 60 -2.60 -4.79 17.90
C HIS A 60 -4.02 -4.33 18.22
N ARG A 61 -5.05 -4.93 17.58
CA ARG A 61 -6.47 -4.58 17.79
C ARG A 61 -6.78 -3.08 17.75
N ARG A 62 -6.00 -2.30 16.98
CA ARG A 62 -6.15 -0.85 16.85
C ARG A 62 -7.53 -0.45 16.33
N GLU A 63 -8.12 0.56 16.93
CA GLU A 63 -9.36 1.20 16.51
C GLU A 63 -9.23 1.88 15.14
N ARG A 64 -10.38 2.06 14.47
CA ARG A 64 -10.46 2.69 13.15
C ARG A 64 -10.52 4.22 13.24
N PRO A 65 -10.16 4.95 12.19
CA PRO A 65 -10.24 6.42 12.20
C PRO A 65 -11.64 6.97 12.53
N GLU A 66 -12.70 6.28 12.12
CA GLU A 66 -14.09 6.63 12.47
C GLU A 66 -14.35 6.60 13.99
N VAL A 67 -13.69 5.70 14.73
CA VAL A 67 -13.78 5.63 16.19
C VAL A 67 -13.08 6.83 16.82
N LEU A 68 -11.90 7.21 16.33
CA LEU A 68 -11.22 8.42 16.80
C LEU A 68 -12.06 9.69 16.57
N GLY A 69 -12.71 9.82 15.42
CA GLY A 69 -13.66 10.92 15.14
C GLY A 69 -14.84 10.95 16.14
N ALA A 70 -15.35 9.78 16.52
CA ALA A 70 -16.38 9.67 17.56
C ALA A 70 -15.85 10.11 18.94
N MET A 71 -14.65 9.67 19.31
CA MET A 71 -14.00 10.07 20.57
C MET A 71 -13.78 11.60 20.64
N LEU A 72 -13.26 12.20 19.56
CA LEU A 72 -13.08 13.65 19.46
C LEU A 72 -14.41 14.40 19.64
N SER A 73 -15.49 13.89 19.04
CA SER A 73 -16.83 14.47 19.19
C SER A 73 -17.34 14.36 20.63
N LEU A 74 -17.14 13.22 21.29
CA LEU A 74 -17.54 13.05 22.69
C LEU A 74 -16.82 14.05 23.61
N VAL A 75 -15.49 14.10 23.52
CA VAL A 75 -14.65 14.98 24.36
C VAL A 75 -15.00 16.45 24.11
N ALA A 76 -15.14 16.87 22.86
CA ALA A 76 -15.47 18.25 22.52
C ALA A 76 -16.81 18.75 23.08
N ASN A 77 -17.74 17.83 23.36
CA ASN A 77 -19.05 18.10 23.93
C ASN A 77 -19.14 17.74 25.43
N GLY A 78 -18.01 17.60 26.13
CA GLY A 78 -17.99 17.34 27.57
C GLY A 78 -18.48 15.95 27.95
N LYS A 79 -18.39 14.97 27.04
CA LYS A 79 -18.74 13.55 27.27
C LYS A 79 -17.51 12.63 27.28
N GLY A 80 -16.34 13.19 27.57
CA GLY A 80 -15.08 12.43 27.61
C GLY A 80 -15.05 11.32 28.67
N ASP A 81 -15.81 11.47 29.76
CA ASP A 81 -15.85 10.49 30.87
C ASP A 81 -16.23 9.07 30.42
N VAL A 82 -17.01 8.93 29.34
CA VAL A 82 -17.41 7.62 28.76
C VAL A 82 -16.20 6.82 28.25
N LEU A 83 -15.11 7.49 27.89
CA LEU A 83 -13.88 6.86 27.41
C LEU A 83 -12.97 6.38 28.56
N GLY A 84 -13.22 6.85 29.79
CA GLY A 84 -12.30 6.73 30.91
C GLY A 84 -11.21 7.81 30.92
N LYS A 85 -10.63 8.06 32.10
CA LYS A 85 -9.74 9.20 32.36
C LYS A 85 -8.55 9.29 31.40
N GLN A 86 -7.84 8.17 31.19
CA GLN A 86 -6.62 8.15 30.38
C GLN A 86 -6.93 8.43 28.91
N ALA A 87 -7.89 7.72 28.32
CA ALA A 87 -8.28 7.92 26.93
C ALA A 87 -8.84 9.34 26.70
N SER A 88 -9.65 9.84 27.62
CA SER A 88 -10.17 11.22 27.53
C SER A 88 -9.05 12.26 27.55
N ALA A 89 -8.02 12.09 28.39
CA ALA A 89 -6.89 13.01 28.44
C ALA A 89 -6.10 13.01 27.13
N THR A 90 -5.76 11.83 26.60
CA THR A 90 -5.07 11.71 25.30
C THR A 90 -5.88 12.31 24.15
N VAL A 91 -7.20 12.09 24.13
CA VAL A 91 -8.06 12.66 23.09
C VAL A 91 -8.20 14.17 23.23
N GLU A 92 -8.19 14.73 24.45
CA GLU A 92 -8.18 16.18 24.66
C GLU A 92 -6.88 16.81 24.13
N GLU A 93 -5.73 16.18 24.33
CA GLU A 93 -4.45 16.63 23.74
C GLU A 93 -4.52 16.66 22.21
N ILE A 94 -5.01 15.59 21.58
CA ILE A 94 -5.22 15.54 20.12
C ILE A 94 -6.18 16.64 19.68
N LEU A 95 -7.28 16.82 20.41
CA LEU A 95 -8.28 17.84 20.11
C LEU A 95 -7.67 19.25 20.18
N GLN A 96 -6.81 19.53 21.15
CA GLN A 96 -6.12 20.81 21.28
C GLN A 96 -5.17 21.08 20.12
N GLU A 97 -4.39 20.09 19.67
CA GLU A 97 -3.54 20.25 18.49
C GLU A 97 -4.37 20.47 17.22
N LEU A 98 -5.46 19.72 17.04
CA LEU A 98 -6.32 19.88 15.87
C LEU A 98 -7.05 21.24 15.86
N LYS A 99 -7.44 21.79 17.02
CA LYS A 99 -8.01 23.14 17.12
C LYS A 99 -7.07 24.21 16.56
N LYS A 100 -5.76 24.10 16.81
CA LYS A 100 -4.75 25.08 16.32
C LYS A 100 -4.70 25.19 14.79
N THR A 101 -5.12 24.12 14.09
CA THR A 101 -5.09 24.06 12.62
C THR A 101 -6.35 24.64 11.95
N GLY A 102 -7.42 24.88 12.70
CA GLY A 102 -8.74 25.22 12.16
C GLY A 102 -9.48 24.04 11.48
N LEU A 103 -8.88 22.84 11.44
CA LEU A 103 -9.47 21.68 10.75
C LEU A 103 -10.81 21.25 11.33
N LEU A 104 -10.98 21.34 12.65
CA LEU A 104 -12.21 20.92 13.33
C LEU A 104 -13.42 21.78 12.93
N ASP A 105 -13.21 23.07 12.69
CA ASP A 105 -14.26 23.99 12.23
C ASP A 105 -14.70 23.62 10.81
N PHE A 106 -13.73 23.28 9.94
CA PHE A 106 -14.03 22.77 8.60
C PHE A 106 -14.82 21.46 8.63
N ILE A 107 -14.43 20.50 9.48
CA ILE A 107 -15.14 19.22 9.65
C ILE A 107 -16.56 19.46 10.14
N HIS A 108 -16.74 20.29 11.18
CA HIS A 108 -18.05 20.60 11.73
C HIS A 108 -18.96 21.26 10.68
N ALA A 109 -18.45 22.25 9.95
CA ALA A 109 -19.21 22.91 8.88
C ALA A 109 -19.59 21.93 7.75
N HIS A 110 -18.67 21.03 7.37
CA HIS A 110 -18.92 19.99 6.39
C HIS A 110 -20.04 19.03 6.84
N ASN A 111 -19.92 18.50 8.06
CA ASN A 111 -20.90 17.58 8.65
C ASN A 111 -22.28 18.22 8.76
N LYS A 112 -22.36 19.47 9.24
CA LYS A 112 -23.62 20.23 9.31
C LYS A 112 -24.30 20.33 7.93
N ARG A 113 -23.54 20.69 6.90
CA ARG A 113 -24.04 20.78 5.52
C ARG A 113 -24.51 19.42 5.00
N GLN A 114 -23.72 18.37 5.19
CA GLN A 114 -24.07 17.01 4.74
C GLN A 114 -25.33 16.47 5.41
N ASN A 115 -25.45 16.66 6.73
CA ASN A 115 -26.61 16.24 7.51
C ASN A 115 -27.90 16.97 7.10
N GLN A 116 -27.81 18.28 6.87
CA GLN A 116 -28.94 19.06 6.34
C GLN A 116 -29.40 18.59 4.96
N MET A 117 -28.48 18.26 4.06
CA MET A 117 -28.82 17.74 2.72
C MET A 117 -29.48 16.36 2.79
N ASN A 118 -29.04 15.50 3.72
CA ASN A 118 -29.60 14.16 3.87
C ASN A 118 -31.04 14.18 4.45
N ARG A 119 -31.35 15.11 5.36
CA ARG A 119 -32.72 15.28 5.90
C ARG A 119 -33.76 15.62 4.83
N LYS A 120 -33.35 16.28 3.74
CA LYS A 120 -34.24 16.69 2.65
C LYS A 120 -34.56 15.59 1.63
N LYS A 121 -33.96 14.39 1.74
CA LYS A 121 -34.16 13.30 0.76
C LYS A 121 -35.35 12.42 1.16
N PRO A 122 -36.40 12.29 0.33
CA PRO A 122 -37.52 11.41 0.61
C PRO A 122 -37.09 9.92 0.61
N GLY A 123 -37.63 9.13 1.54
CA GLY A 123 -37.42 7.68 1.59
C GLY A 123 -36.14 7.20 2.28
N ARG A 124 -35.31 8.10 2.80
CA ARG A 124 -34.29 7.73 3.81
C ARG A 124 -34.84 8.10 5.17
N ASN A 125 -34.84 7.15 6.12
CA ASN A 125 -34.95 7.53 7.53
C ASN A 125 -33.88 8.60 7.75
N PRO A 126 -34.23 9.81 8.18
CA PRO A 126 -33.20 10.77 8.57
C PRO A 126 -32.36 10.00 9.57
N VAL A 127 -31.05 9.87 9.30
CA VAL A 127 -30.11 9.62 10.38
C VAL A 127 -30.51 10.67 11.41
N HIS A 128 -30.97 10.23 12.59
CA HIS A 128 -31.34 11.13 13.68
C HIS A 128 -30.07 11.89 14.04
N CYS A 129 -29.79 12.95 13.27
CA CYS A 129 -28.67 13.82 13.49
C CYS A 129 -29.07 14.55 14.76
N PRO A 130 -28.35 14.30 15.86
CA PRO A 130 -28.85 14.66 17.18
C PRO A 130 -28.97 16.17 17.41
N GLU A 131 -28.43 16.95 16.48
CA GLU A 131 -28.28 18.40 16.53
C GLU A 131 -29.61 19.19 16.59
N ASN A 132 -30.79 18.65 16.23
CA ASN A 132 -32.00 19.51 16.16
C ASN A 132 -33.39 18.91 16.48
N ASP A 133 -33.61 17.59 16.59
CA ASP A 133 -34.99 17.06 16.71
C ASP A 133 -35.21 16.05 17.85
N ASP A 134 -34.16 15.59 18.53
CA ASP A 134 -34.29 14.68 19.68
C ASP A 134 -33.92 15.38 20.99
N LYS A 135 -34.90 15.50 21.90
CA LYS A 135 -34.67 15.96 23.28
C LYS A 135 -33.57 15.15 24.00
N ALA A 136 -33.24 13.95 23.53
CA ALA A 136 -32.21 13.06 24.07
C ALA A 136 -30.75 13.48 23.77
N PHE A 137 -30.50 14.39 22.82
CA PHE A 137 -29.14 14.68 22.36
C PHE A 137 -28.78 16.17 22.28
N THR A 138 -29.43 17.01 23.08
CA THR A 138 -29.10 18.44 23.21
C THR A 138 -27.63 18.71 23.55
N TRP A 139 -26.91 17.73 24.11
CA TRP A 139 -25.49 17.81 24.42
C TRP A 139 -24.58 17.78 23.18
N PHE A 140 -25.04 17.26 22.03
CA PHE A 140 -24.22 17.04 20.84
C PHE A 140 -24.25 18.26 19.92
N GLN A 141 -23.37 19.24 20.19
CA GLN A 141 -23.29 20.51 19.47
C GLN A 141 -22.11 20.54 18.48
N LYS A 142 -20.97 19.94 18.85
CA LYS A 142 -19.75 19.88 18.04
C LYS A 142 -19.60 18.53 17.36
N ASN A 143 -19.91 18.47 16.09
CA ASN A 143 -19.84 17.24 15.29
C ASN A 143 -18.49 17.10 14.57
N TYR A 144 -17.57 16.37 15.21
CA TYR A 144 -16.23 16.06 14.68
C TYR A 144 -16.11 14.61 14.19
N LEU A 145 -17.24 13.96 13.88
CA LEU A 145 -17.24 12.65 13.25
C LEU A 145 -16.48 12.74 11.93
N LEU A 146 -15.67 11.72 11.64
CA LEU A 146 -14.95 11.63 10.38
C LEU A 146 -15.96 11.41 9.25
N PRO A 147 -16.03 12.28 8.22
CA PRO A 147 -16.90 12.04 7.07
C PRO A 147 -16.44 10.78 6.33
N MET A 148 -17.25 9.72 6.39
CA MET A 148 -16.93 8.43 5.79
C MET A 148 -17.35 8.37 4.32
N ALA A 149 -16.49 7.81 3.47
CA ALA A 149 -16.79 7.63 2.05
C ALA A 149 -17.80 6.49 1.81
N PHE A 150 -17.83 5.50 2.70
CA PHE A 150 -18.73 4.34 2.61
C PHE A 150 -19.83 4.42 3.66
N PRO A 151 -21.09 4.11 3.33
CA PRO A 151 -22.20 4.12 4.29
C PRO A 151 -21.99 3.21 5.49
N GLU A 152 -21.38 2.05 5.29
CA GLU A 152 -21.05 1.08 6.33
C GLU A 152 -19.79 1.43 7.12
N GLY A 153 -19.05 2.46 6.70
CA GLY A 153 -17.76 2.83 7.27
C GLY A 153 -16.68 1.79 6.98
N SER A 154 -15.94 1.42 8.02
CA SER A 154 -14.85 0.46 7.89
C SER A 154 -15.31 -1.01 7.95
N PRO A 155 -14.57 -1.94 7.30
CA PRO A 155 -14.82 -3.36 7.45
C PRO A 155 -14.67 -3.84 8.91
N MET A 156 -15.43 -4.88 9.28
CA MET A 156 -15.50 -5.51 10.61
C MET A 156 -14.22 -6.28 10.99
N HIS A 157 -13.11 -5.56 11.10
CA HIS A 157 -11.84 -6.01 11.65
C HIS A 157 -10.99 -4.79 12.06
N PRO A 158 -10.05 -4.95 13.00
CA PRO A 158 -9.18 -3.86 13.47
C PRO A 158 -8.45 -3.11 12.35
N ALA A 159 -7.98 -1.89 12.65
CA ALA A 159 -7.31 -1.03 11.68
C ALA A 159 -5.88 -1.49 11.37
N TYR A 160 -5.04 -1.65 12.39
CA TYR A 160 -3.60 -1.77 12.20
C TYR A 160 -3.19 -3.07 11.53
N GLY A 161 -2.23 -2.91 10.61
CA GLY A 161 -2.02 -3.79 9.48
C GLY A 161 -3.12 -3.60 8.42
N ALA A 162 -2.96 -2.84 7.35
CA ALA A 162 -3.96 -2.73 6.29
C ALA A 162 -3.90 -3.90 5.30
N GLY A 163 -4.99 -4.67 5.17
CA GLY A 163 -5.03 -5.83 4.27
C GLY A 163 -4.78 -5.50 2.81
N HIS A 164 -5.32 -4.38 2.32
CA HIS A 164 -5.07 -3.88 0.96
C HIS A 164 -3.58 -3.59 0.75
N ALA A 165 -2.93 -2.95 1.73
CA ALA A 165 -1.52 -2.58 1.63
C ALA A 165 -0.60 -3.81 1.71
N THR A 166 -0.90 -4.79 2.56
CA THR A 166 -0.11 -6.03 2.62
C THR A 166 -0.20 -6.82 1.32
N VAL A 167 -1.40 -6.93 0.74
CA VAL A 167 -1.57 -7.59 -0.56
C VAL A 167 -0.88 -6.80 -1.67
N ALA A 168 -1.06 -5.48 -1.71
CA ALA A 168 -0.42 -4.63 -2.70
C ALA A 168 1.12 -4.73 -2.63
N GLY A 169 1.70 -4.69 -1.42
CA GLY A 169 3.13 -4.89 -1.22
C GLY A 169 3.60 -6.23 -1.75
N ALA A 170 2.92 -7.32 -1.40
CA ALA A 170 3.29 -8.66 -1.86
C ALA A 170 3.18 -8.80 -3.39
N CYS A 171 2.05 -8.39 -3.98
CA CYS A 171 1.81 -8.49 -5.42
C CYS A 171 2.78 -7.62 -6.23
N ILE A 172 3.04 -6.38 -5.81
CA ILE A 172 3.99 -5.52 -6.49
C ILE A 172 5.42 -6.05 -6.36
N THR A 173 5.81 -6.61 -5.21
CA THR A 173 7.11 -7.27 -5.08
C THR A 173 7.24 -8.46 -6.02
N MET A 174 6.20 -9.26 -6.23
CA MET A 174 6.21 -10.32 -7.27
C MET A 174 6.36 -9.77 -8.69
N LEU A 175 5.75 -8.63 -9.00
CA LEU A 175 5.93 -7.99 -10.32
C LEU A 175 7.35 -7.43 -10.49
N LYS A 176 7.87 -6.73 -9.46
CA LYS A 176 9.24 -6.22 -9.43
C LYS A 176 10.28 -7.33 -9.57
N SER A 177 10.04 -8.49 -8.94
CA SER A 177 10.94 -9.64 -9.02
C SER A 177 10.84 -10.43 -10.31
N PHE A 178 9.83 -10.18 -11.17
CA PHE A 178 9.62 -10.96 -12.40
C PHE A 178 9.90 -10.15 -13.68
N PHE A 179 9.50 -8.87 -13.69
CA PHE A 179 9.82 -7.95 -14.77
C PHE A 179 11.16 -7.27 -14.53
N GLN A 180 11.84 -6.90 -15.61
CA GLN A 180 13.12 -6.21 -15.56
C GLN A 180 12.93 -4.76 -15.09
N MET A 181 13.55 -4.41 -13.95
CA MET A 181 13.49 -3.05 -13.38
C MET A 181 14.65 -2.16 -13.82
N PHE A 182 15.72 -2.73 -14.37
CA PHE A 182 16.99 -2.07 -14.73
C PHE A 182 17.49 -2.58 -16.07
N GLU A 183 18.13 -1.74 -16.88
CA GLU A 183 18.57 -2.08 -18.26
C GLU A 183 19.48 -3.31 -18.36
N CYS A 184 20.35 -3.53 -17.37
CA CYS A 184 21.23 -4.70 -17.32
C CYS A 184 21.45 -5.21 -15.89
N LYS A 185 21.94 -6.45 -15.77
CA LYS A 185 22.14 -7.13 -14.49
C LYS A 185 23.13 -6.36 -13.62
N ASN A 186 22.79 -6.18 -12.34
CA ASN A 186 23.61 -5.51 -11.32
C ASN A 186 23.99 -4.05 -11.64
N ASN A 187 23.34 -3.41 -12.62
CA ASN A 187 23.51 -1.98 -12.89
C ASN A 187 22.29 -1.21 -12.38
N TRP A 188 22.42 -0.65 -11.18
CA TRP A 188 21.38 0.11 -10.51
C TRP A 188 21.27 1.57 -10.99
N ALA A 189 22.20 2.03 -11.83
CA ALA A 189 22.22 3.41 -12.32
C ALA A 189 21.18 3.69 -13.42
N ASN A 190 20.75 2.65 -14.15
CA ASN A 190 19.87 2.79 -15.32
C ASN A 190 18.53 2.06 -15.09
N PRO A 191 17.58 2.68 -14.36
CA PRO A 191 16.26 2.10 -14.16
C PRO A 191 15.45 2.12 -15.46
N LEU A 192 14.70 1.04 -15.70
CA LEU A 192 13.83 0.93 -16.87
C LEU A 192 12.67 1.92 -16.76
N THR A 193 12.45 2.71 -17.81
CA THR A 193 11.42 3.74 -17.87
C THR A 193 10.13 3.23 -18.53
N LEU A 194 9.06 4.01 -18.42
CA LEU A 194 7.82 3.72 -19.16
C LEU A 194 8.05 3.78 -20.67
N HIS A 195 8.92 4.67 -21.15
CA HIS A 195 9.28 4.76 -22.55
C HIS A 195 9.93 3.46 -23.06
N ASP A 196 10.80 2.84 -22.26
CA ASP A 196 11.52 1.61 -22.64
C ASP A 196 10.59 0.39 -22.79
N ILE A 197 9.39 0.45 -22.22
CA ILE A 197 8.34 -0.56 -22.39
C ILE A 197 7.24 -0.12 -23.37
N GLY A 198 7.52 0.89 -24.20
CA GLY A 198 6.63 1.34 -25.28
C GLY A 198 5.53 2.32 -24.87
N ILE A 199 5.60 2.91 -23.67
CA ILE A 199 4.66 3.97 -23.26
C ILE A 199 5.29 5.33 -23.54
N ASN A 200 4.79 6.02 -24.56
CA ASN A 200 5.31 7.33 -24.98
C ASN A 200 4.57 8.52 -24.37
N THR A 201 3.32 8.32 -23.95
CA THR A 201 2.44 9.38 -23.44
C THR A 201 1.99 9.05 -22.03
N ILE A 202 2.12 10.03 -21.13
CA ILE A 202 1.59 9.95 -19.77
C ILE A 202 0.17 10.49 -19.76
N TRP A 203 -0.73 9.74 -19.13
CA TRP A 203 -2.16 10.02 -19.10
C TRP A 203 -2.62 10.35 -17.69
N VAL A 204 -3.57 11.29 -17.59
CA VAL A 204 -4.32 11.59 -16.36
C VAL A 204 -5.81 11.63 -16.68
N ALA A 205 -6.65 11.49 -15.66
CA ALA A 205 -8.10 11.65 -15.85
C ALA A 205 -8.43 13.11 -16.19
N SER A 206 -9.39 13.32 -17.09
CA SER A 206 -9.96 14.63 -17.37
C SER A 206 -10.65 15.22 -16.13
N LYS A 207 -10.82 16.54 -16.08
CA LYS A 207 -11.49 17.22 -14.94
C LYS A 207 -12.88 16.67 -14.63
N ASN A 208 -13.60 16.17 -15.66
CA ASN A 208 -14.93 15.57 -15.50
C ASN A 208 -14.89 14.04 -15.30
N GLY A 209 -13.71 13.41 -15.29
CA GLY A 209 -13.51 11.99 -15.07
C GLY A 209 -14.00 11.06 -16.20
N LYS A 210 -14.32 11.59 -17.38
CA LYS A 210 -14.91 10.81 -18.48
C LYS A 210 -13.93 10.38 -19.57
N ALA A 211 -12.71 10.90 -19.57
CA ALA A 211 -11.69 10.58 -20.57
C ALA A 211 -10.29 10.62 -19.97
N LEU A 212 -9.33 10.04 -20.66
CA LEU A 212 -7.91 10.29 -20.43
C LEU A 212 -7.48 11.51 -21.23
N GLN A 213 -6.66 12.35 -20.62
CA GLN A 213 -5.98 13.46 -21.29
C GLN A 213 -4.47 13.36 -21.04
N PRO A 214 -3.63 13.89 -21.94
CA PRO A 214 -2.20 13.98 -21.68
C PRO A 214 -1.92 14.69 -20.37
N ASP A 215 -0.84 14.29 -19.70
CA ASP A 215 -0.37 14.92 -18.47
C ASP A 215 -0.23 16.45 -18.65
N PRO A 216 -0.91 17.28 -17.84
CA PRO A 216 -0.90 18.73 -18.01
C PRO A 216 0.48 19.34 -17.75
N PHE A 217 1.38 18.62 -17.08
CA PHE A 217 2.77 19.02 -16.87
C PHE A 217 3.70 18.58 -18.00
N ASN A 218 3.17 17.90 -19.03
CA ASN A 218 3.90 17.39 -20.18
C ASN A 218 5.17 16.61 -19.80
N ARG A 219 5.10 15.82 -18.72
CA ARG A 219 6.25 15.05 -18.25
C ARG A 219 6.62 13.97 -19.27
N PRO A 220 7.90 13.88 -19.70
CA PRO A 220 8.33 12.83 -20.60
C PRO A 220 8.21 11.45 -19.95
N ALA A 221 7.75 10.44 -20.70
CA ALA A 221 7.64 9.07 -20.18
C ALA A 221 8.99 8.46 -19.76
N ARG A 222 10.09 8.92 -20.38
CA ARG A 222 11.48 8.60 -19.97
C ARG A 222 11.86 9.11 -18.57
N CYS A 223 11.06 9.98 -17.95
CA CYS A 223 11.30 10.46 -16.58
C CYS A 223 10.57 9.63 -15.52
N LEU A 224 9.72 8.67 -15.93
CA LEU A 224 9.00 7.78 -15.01
C LEU A 224 9.54 6.36 -15.15
N THR A 225 9.98 5.78 -14.03
CA THR A 225 10.47 4.40 -14.00
C THR A 225 9.31 3.42 -13.90
N LEU A 226 9.45 2.24 -14.52
CA LEU A 226 8.49 1.15 -14.38
C LEU A 226 8.31 0.77 -12.90
N GLN A 227 9.42 0.64 -12.16
CA GLN A 227 9.39 0.36 -10.73
C GLN A 227 8.65 1.47 -9.95
N GLY A 228 8.86 2.73 -10.31
CA GLY A 228 8.18 3.88 -9.70
C GLY A 228 6.66 3.81 -9.88
N GLU A 229 6.18 3.50 -11.09
CA GLU A 229 4.74 3.36 -11.33
C GLU A 229 4.13 2.12 -10.66
N LEU A 230 4.86 1.02 -10.55
CA LEU A 230 4.43 -0.15 -9.77
C LEU A 230 4.32 0.19 -8.28
N ASN A 231 5.30 0.90 -7.72
CA ASN A 231 5.25 1.38 -6.33
C ASN A 231 4.10 2.36 -6.13
N LYS A 232 3.87 3.27 -7.09
CA LYS A 232 2.73 4.20 -7.09
C LYS A 232 1.41 3.46 -7.12
N LEU A 233 1.28 2.37 -7.88
CA LEU A 233 0.08 1.54 -7.88
C LEU A 233 -0.20 0.94 -6.49
N ALA A 234 0.82 0.40 -5.81
CA ALA A 234 0.64 -0.08 -4.43
C ALA A 234 0.21 1.04 -3.47
N ALA A 235 0.83 2.22 -3.59
CA ALA A 235 0.48 3.39 -2.80
C ALA A 235 -0.96 3.85 -3.07
N ASN A 236 -1.39 3.93 -4.34
CA ASN A 236 -2.74 4.35 -4.72
C ASN A 236 -3.82 3.46 -4.09
N ILE A 237 -3.66 2.13 -4.17
CA ILE A 237 -4.62 1.19 -3.58
C ILE A 237 -4.63 1.29 -2.06
N SER A 238 -3.47 1.49 -1.45
CA SER A 238 -3.34 1.54 0.01
C SER A 238 -3.86 2.86 0.59
N ILE A 239 -3.34 3.98 0.11
CA ILE A 239 -3.69 5.33 0.55
C ILE A 239 -5.12 5.69 0.15
N GLY A 240 -5.66 5.11 -0.93
CA GLY A 240 -7.07 5.21 -1.25
C GLY A 240 -8.00 4.75 -0.10
N ARG A 241 -7.53 3.83 0.77
CA ARG A 241 -8.27 3.45 1.98
C ARG A 241 -8.20 4.50 3.09
N ASN A 242 -7.12 5.28 3.15
CA ASN A 242 -7.00 6.42 4.06
C ASN A 242 -7.94 7.54 3.61
N MET A 243 -7.95 7.83 2.30
CA MET A 243 -8.88 8.79 1.69
C MET A 243 -10.35 8.41 1.92
N ALA A 244 -10.65 7.11 1.99
CA ALA A 244 -11.99 6.62 2.33
C ALA A 244 -12.33 6.67 3.83
N GLY A 245 -11.39 7.08 4.68
CA GLY A 245 -11.57 7.23 6.13
C GLY A 245 -11.37 5.95 6.95
N VAL A 246 -10.89 4.84 6.36
CA VAL A 246 -10.85 3.54 7.05
C VAL A 246 -9.48 3.12 7.57
N HIS A 247 -8.40 3.80 7.19
CA HIS A 247 -7.03 3.48 7.62
C HIS A 247 -6.21 4.73 7.92
N TYR A 248 -5.21 4.58 8.80
CA TYR A 248 -4.19 5.60 9.06
C TYR A 248 -2.99 5.42 8.11
N TYR A 249 -2.11 6.43 8.05
CA TYR A 249 -0.88 6.33 7.26
C TYR A 249 0.01 5.16 7.70
N THR A 250 0.19 4.96 9.00
CA THR A 250 1.01 3.85 9.52
C THR A 250 0.44 2.48 9.15
N ASP A 251 -0.88 2.35 9.02
CA ASP A 251 -1.51 1.11 8.57
C ASP A 251 -1.07 0.75 7.14
N TYR A 252 -0.85 1.73 6.26
CA TYR A 252 -0.26 1.53 4.92
C TYR A 252 1.25 1.28 5.01
N TYR A 253 1.96 2.18 5.67
CA TYR A 253 3.42 2.25 5.70
C TYR A 253 4.05 0.94 6.19
N ASP A 254 3.55 0.37 7.29
CA ASP A 254 4.12 -0.89 7.82
C ASP A 254 3.66 -2.10 7.00
N SER A 255 2.42 -2.06 6.50
CA SER A 255 1.80 -3.20 5.86
C SER A 255 2.36 -3.49 4.48
N ILE A 256 2.70 -2.46 3.70
CA ILE A 256 3.32 -2.67 2.39
C ILE A 256 4.66 -3.40 2.53
N ARG A 257 5.42 -3.07 3.58
CA ARG A 257 6.71 -3.72 3.89
C ARG A 257 6.52 -5.13 4.45
N MET A 258 5.45 -5.38 5.20
CA MET A 258 5.09 -6.74 5.60
C MET A 258 4.75 -7.59 4.36
N GLY A 259 4.01 -7.04 3.40
CA GLY A 259 3.71 -7.70 2.13
C GLY A 259 4.98 -8.06 1.35
N GLU A 260 5.93 -7.13 1.27
CA GLU A 260 7.21 -7.35 0.62
C GLU A 260 8.02 -8.48 1.26
N ARG A 261 8.08 -8.56 2.60
CA ARG A 261 8.71 -9.67 3.32
C ARG A 261 8.08 -11.02 2.98
N ILE A 262 6.75 -11.10 2.98
CA ILE A 262 6.05 -12.33 2.61
C ILE A 262 6.39 -12.74 1.17
N ALA A 263 6.42 -11.80 0.22
CA ALA A 263 6.79 -12.11 -1.15
C ALA A 263 8.25 -12.59 -1.27
N VAL A 264 9.19 -11.94 -0.59
CA VAL A 264 10.60 -12.35 -0.55
C VAL A 264 10.77 -13.74 0.09
N GLY A 265 10.00 -14.07 1.12
CA GLY A 265 9.96 -15.43 1.69
C GLY A 265 9.50 -16.48 0.68
N ILE A 266 8.37 -16.22 0.01
CA ILE A 266 7.85 -17.12 -1.03
C ILE A 266 8.86 -17.31 -2.18
N LEU A 267 9.51 -16.24 -2.63
CA LEU A 267 10.53 -16.31 -3.69
C LEU A 267 11.72 -17.17 -3.28
N GLN A 268 12.20 -17.06 -2.04
CA GLN A 268 13.29 -17.90 -1.54
C GLN A 268 12.90 -19.37 -1.54
N GLU A 269 11.71 -19.71 -1.04
CA GLU A 269 11.24 -21.09 -1.01
C GLU A 269 11.07 -21.66 -2.44
N GLN A 270 10.44 -20.92 -3.34
CA GLN A 270 10.23 -21.39 -4.71
C GLN A 270 11.52 -21.47 -5.52
N MET A 271 12.50 -20.59 -5.28
CA MET A 271 13.79 -20.63 -5.96
C MET A 271 14.56 -21.93 -5.72
N LEU A 272 14.35 -22.60 -4.58
CA LEU A 272 14.92 -23.92 -4.32
C LEU A 272 14.35 -25.02 -5.24
N THR A 273 13.18 -24.78 -5.87
CA THR A 273 12.56 -25.76 -6.79
C THR A 273 13.08 -25.66 -8.22
N TYR A 274 13.82 -24.60 -8.57
CA TYR A 274 14.32 -24.41 -9.92
C TYR A 274 15.61 -25.22 -10.14
N PRO A 275 15.67 -26.07 -11.19
CA PRO A 275 16.90 -26.78 -11.56
C PRO A 275 17.90 -25.86 -12.27
N GLU A 276 17.45 -24.70 -12.74
CA GLU A 276 18.31 -23.72 -13.39
C GLU A 276 18.84 -22.69 -12.41
N SER A 277 20.02 -22.16 -12.71
CA SER A 277 20.46 -20.95 -12.03
C SER A 277 19.50 -19.80 -12.39
N VAL A 278 19.13 -18.98 -11.41
CA VAL A 278 18.19 -17.86 -11.56
C VAL A 278 18.67 -16.69 -10.72
N SER A 279 18.43 -15.47 -11.19
CA SER A 279 18.66 -14.26 -10.39
C SER A 279 17.60 -13.21 -10.71
N VAL A 280 17.14 -12.51 -9.68
CA VAL A 280 16.16 -11.41 -9.78
C VAL A 280 16.68 -10.22 -8.99
N SER A 281 16.48 -9.02 -9.52
CA SER A 281 16.91 -7.77 -8.87
C SER A 281 15.85 -6.69 -8.96
N PHE A 282 15.61 -5.98 -7.85
CA PHE A 282 14.68 -4.86 -7.74
C PHE A 282 14.99 -4.01 -6.49
N ASN A 283 14.43 -2.80 -6.37
CA ASN A 283 14.49 -2.08 -5.09
C ASN A 283 13.31 -2.43 -4.19
N SER A 284 13.63 -2.63 -2.91
CA SER A 284 12.65 -2.73 -1.84
C SER A 284 11.81 -1.44 -1.74
N PHE A 285 10.72 -1.47 -0.98
CA PHE A 285 9.97 -0.24 -0.68
C PHE A 285 10.77 0.77 0.17
N ASP A 286 11.83 0.31 0.83
CA ASP A 286 12.80 1.12 1.56
C ASP A 286 13.97 1.60 0.66
N GLN A 287 13.86 1.41 -0.65
CA GLN A 287 14.90 1.72 -1.65
C GLN A 287 16.17 0.84 -1.55
N ASP A 288 16.18 -0.20 -0.70
CA ASP A 288 17.29 -1.15 -0.68
C ASP A 288 17.40 -1.86 -2.03
N GLN A 289 18.60 -1.96 -2.57
CA GLN A 289 18.93 -2.80 -3.71
C GLN A 289 18.89 -4.26 -3.29
N MET A 290 17.92 -5.01 -3.79
CA MET A 290 17.71 -6.41 -3.43
C MET A 290 17.97 -7.33 -4.63
N THR A 291 18.86 -8.30 -4.43
CA THR A 291 19.12 -9.36 -5.40
C THR A 291 18.93 -10.72 -4.74
N LEU A 292 18.04 -11.55 -5.31
CA LEU A 292 17.92 -12.96 -4.93
C LEU A 292 18.50 -13.81 -6.06
N SER A 293 19.24 -14.86 -5.72
CA SER A 293 19.78 -15.77 -6.72
C SER A 293 19.93 -17.20 -6.22
N THR A 294 19.89 -18.16 -7.14
CA THR A 294 20.21 -19.56 -6.88
C THR A 294 21.03 -20.13 -8.02
N GLY A 295 21.87 -21.11 -7.70
CA GLY A 295 22.63 -21.89 -8.67
C GLY A 295 21.82 -22.99 -9.36
N GLY A 296 20.59 -23.29 -8.92
CA GLY A 296 19.75 -24.35 -9.50
C GLY A 296 19.98 -25.75 -8.91
N LYS A 297 20.71 -25.85 -7.80
CA LYS A 297 21.02 -27.13 -7.12
C LYS A 297 20.06 -27.46 -5.97
N GLY A 298 19.02 -26.64 -5.77
CA GLY A 298 18.02 -26.78 -4.70
C GLY A 298 18.54 -26.66 -3.25
N ALA A 299 19.82 -26.31 -3.06
CA ALA A 299 20.45 -26.29 -1.74
C ALA A 299 20.41 -24.91 -1.05
N GLN A 300 20.50 -23.82 -1.82
CA GLN A 300 20.64 -22.47 -1.27
C GLN A 300 20.06 -21.41 -2.21
N VAL A 301 19.56 -20.34 -1.59
CA VAL A 301 19.23 -19.07 -2.23
C VAL A 301 20.04 -17.98 -1.54
N ASP A 302 20.82 -17.25 -2.33
CA ASP A 302 21.59 -16.10 -1.88
C ASP A 302 20.73 -14.85 -1.97
N VAL A 303 20.63 -14.11 -0.87
CA VAL A 303 19.93 -12.83 -0.80
C VAL A 303 20.95 -11.74 -0.45
N GLN A 304 21.20 -10.85 -1.40
CA GLN A 304 22.05 -9.69 -1.24
C GLN A 304 21.18 -8.44 -1.10
N ILE A 305 21.44 -7.65 -0.06
CA ILE A 305 20.70 -6.43 0.24
C ILE A 305 21.71 -5.31 0.50
N VAL A 306 21.61 -4.25 -0.28
CA VAL A 306 22.38 -3.02 -0.07
C VAL A 306 21.39 -1.90 0.20
N SER A 307 21.52 -1.21 1.32
CA SER A 307 20.60 -0.12 1.68
C SER A 307 20.69 1.04 0.70
N ALA A 308 19.74 1.96 0.76
CA ALA A 308 19.76 3.19 -0.03
C ALA A 308 21.07 3.99 0.16
N ASP A 309 21.68 3.90 1.34
CA ASP A 309 22.94 4.57 1.69
C ASP A 309 24.20 3.77 1.30
N GLY A 310 24.04 2.61 0.64
CA GLY A 310 25.16 1.78 0.17
C GLY A 310 25.69 0.75 1.18
N ASN A 311 25.03 0.58 2.33
CA ASN A 311 25.48 -0.38 3.35
C ASN A 311 24.95 -1.79 3.07
N ILE A 312 25.78 -2.82 3.24
CA ILE A 312 25.34 -4.22 3.18
C ILE A 312 24.45 -4.52 4.39
N VAL A 313 23.26 -5.05 4.15
CA VAL A 313 22.29 -5.42 5.19
C VAL A 313 22.09 -6.92 5.19
N SER A 314 22.14 -7.55 6.37
CA SER A 314 21.85 -8.98 6.48
C SER A 314 20.35 -9.25 6.26
N LEU A 315 20.00 -10.42 5.72
CA LEU A 315 18.59 -10.81 5.57
C LEU A 315 17.81 -10.79 6.90
N PRO A 316 18.36 -11.31 8.03
CA PRO A 316 17.70 -11.20 9.33
C PRO A 316 17.45 -9.75 9.78
N ASP A 317 18.41 -8.84 9.57
CA ASP A 317 18.24 -7.44 9.96
C ASP A 317 17.20 -6.74 9.09
N TRP A 318 17.21 -6.99 7.78
CA TRP A 318 16.19 -6.49 6.87
C TRP A 318 14.79 -7.02 7.24
N TRP A 319 14.69 -8.32 7.53
CA TRP A 319 13.44 -8.97 7.93
C TRP A 319 12.89 -8.37 9.22
N ASN A 320 13.75 -8.15 10.22
CA ASN A 320 13.35 -7.66 11.54
C ASN A 320 13.38 -6.14 11.70
N ARG A 321 13.68 -5.37 10.64
CA ARG A 321 13.78 -3.89 10.65
C ARG A 321 12.56 -3.18 11.27
N HIS A 322 11.37 -3.78 11.19
CA HIS A 322 10.15 -3.25 11.78
C HIS A 322 10.14 -3.31 13.33
N GLY A 323 10.92 -4.20 13.94
CA GLY A 323 11.05 -4.32 15.39
C GLY A 323 12.23 -3.54 15.99
N SER A 324 13.18 -3.08 15.17
CA SER A 324 14.36 -2.33 15.60
C SER A 324 14.23 -0.81 15.46
N MET A 325 13.13 -0.31 14.89
CA MET A 325 12.82 1.12 14.93
C MET A 325 12.54 1.52 16.39
N GLN A 326 13.52 2.12 17.05
CA GLN A 326 13.26 2.86 18.29
C GLN A 326 12.23 3.96 17.97
N PRO A 327 11.31 4.28 18.90
CA PRO A 327 10.43 5.42 18.73
C PRO A 327 11.30 6.65 18.47
N ALA A 328 11.03 7.36 17.37
CA ALA A 328 11.65 8.66 17.14
C ALA A 328 11.31 9.53 18.35
N THR A 329 12.34 9.90 19.10
CA THR A 329 12.29 10.88 20.20
C THR A 329 11.89 12.24 19.65
#